data_AF-A0A7C6ULP8-F1
#
_entry.id   AF-A0A7C6ULP8-F1
#
_cell.length_a   1.000
_cell.length_b   1.000
_cell.length_c   1.000
_cell.angle_alpha   90.00
_cell.angle_beta   90.00
_cell.angle_gamma   90.00
#
_symmetry.space_group_name_H-M   'P 1'
#
loop_
_entity.id
_entity.type
_entity.pdbx_description
1 polymer ?
#
loop_
_entity_poly.entity_id
_entity_poly.type
_entity_poly.pdbx_seq_one_letter_code
_entity_poly.pdbx_strand_id
1 'polypeptide(L)' 'MTEQRKFDRTCYIAENCAYYTLDNDEDELYTDESTITCYNCRYRRWLQKGFECMKNQLKDIGE' A
#
# COMPACT_ATOMS: atom_id res chain seq x y z
N MET A 1 -5.98 -3.45 -18.53
CA MET A 1 -4.64 -3.41 -17.91
C MET A 1 -4.37 -4.77 -17.30
N THR A 2 -3.20 -5.35 -17.52
CA THR A 2 -2.82 -6.65 -16.93
C THR A 2 -2.54 -6.51 -15.44
N GLU A 3 -2.69 -7.60 -14.68
CA GLU A 3 -2.41 -7.63 -13.23
C GLU A 3 -0.96 -7.21 -12.92
N GLN A 4 0.00 -7.61 -13.77
CA GLN A 4 1.40 -7.20 -13.65
C GLN A 4 1.57 -5.67 -13.64
N ARG A 5 0.94 -4.96 -14.59
CA ARG A 5 1.05 -3.49 -14.66
C ARG A 5 0.44 -2.79 -13.45
N LYS A 6 -0.57 -3.40 -12.82
CA LYS A 6 -1.14 -2.87 -11.57
C LYS A 6 -0.15 -3.04 -10.43
N PHE A 7 0.48 -4.21 -10.33
CA PHE A 7 1.50 -4.50 -9.35
C PHE A 7 2.70 -3.55 -9.47
N ASP A 8 3.26 -3.38 -10.67
CA ASP A 8 4.41 -2.49 -10.88
C ASP A 8 4.10 -1.05 -10.45
N ARG A 9 2.86 -0.61 -10.71
CA ARG A 9 2.37 0.71 -10.26
C ARG A 9 2.29 0.80 -8.74
N THR A 10 1.88 -0.27 -8.05
CA THR A 10 1.85 -0.29 -6.58
C THR A 10 3.24 -0.24 -5.96
N CYS A 11 4.25 -0.86 -6.58
CA CYS A 11 5.64 -0.75 -6.14
C CYS A 11 6.16 0.68 -6.32
N TYR A 12 6.03 1.25 -7.52
CA TYR A 12 6.45 2.62 -7.81
C TYR A 12 5.83 3.66 -6.86
N ILE A 13 4.54 3.52 -6.57
CA ILE A 13 3.84 4.41 -5.62
C ILE A 13 4.35 4.22 -4.18
N ALA A 14 4.68 2.99 -3.78
CA ALA A 14 5.15 2.70 -2.42
C ALA A 14 6.56 3.26 -2.19
N GLU A 15 7.48 3.04 -3.13
CA GLU A 15 8.86 3.53 -3.08
C GLU A 15 8.95 5.07 -2.97
N ASN A 16 7.99 5.78 -3.57
CA ASN A 16 7.93 7.25 -3.55
C ASN A 16 7.03 7.79 -2.43
N CYS A 17 6.53 6.96 -1.52
CA CYS A 17 5.62 7.38 -0.48
C CYS A 17 6.37 7.76 0.81
N ALA A 18 6.40 9.05 1.13
CA ALA A 18 6.98 9.57 2.37
C ALA A 18 6.34 9.01 3.65
N TYR A 19 5.15 8.41 3.55
CA TYR A 19 4.41 7.83 4.67
C TYR A 19 4.39 6.31 4.63
N TYR A 20 5.20 5.68 3.80
CA TYR A 20 5.30 4.22 3.78
C TYR A 20 5.72 3.71 5.15
N THR A 21 5.01 2.69 5.63
CA THR A 21 5.36 1.96 6.85
C THR A 21 4.93 0.53 6.59
N LEU A 22 5.88 -0.39 6.73
CA LEU A 22 5.61 -1.82 6.66
C LEU A 22 4.69 -2.18 7.83
N ASP A 23 3.68 -3.00 7.57
CA ASP A 23 2.78 -3.48 8.63
C ASP A 23 3.57 -4.42 9.56
N ASN A 24 3.48 -4.22 10.87
CA ASN A 24 4.29 -4.97 11.86
C ASN A 24 3.82 -6.43 12.06
N ASP A 25 2.65 -6.80 11.53
CA ASP A 25 2.18 -8.19 11.44
C ASP A 25 2.78 -8.85 10.19
N GLU A 26 4.08 -9.11 10.26
CA GLU A 26 4.92 -9.60 9.14
C GLU A 26 4.63 -11.05 8.73
N ASP A 27 3.79 -11.78 9.47
CA ASP A 27 3.44 -13.17 9.16
C ASP A 27 2.60 -13.31 7.87
N GLU A 28 2.01 -12.23 7.35
CA GLU A 28 1.23 -12.22 6.11
C GLU A 28 1.56 -11.03 5.19
N LEU A 29 2.79 -10.98 4.70
CA LEU A 29 3.15 -10.09 3.60
C LEU A 29 2.61 -10.63 2.27
N TYR A 30 2.16 -9.72 1.40
CA TYR A 30 1.72 -10.07 0.04
C TYR A 30 2.90 -10.47 -0.86
N THR A 31 4.10 -10.00 -0.53
CA THR A 31 5.36 -10.30 -1.21
C THR A 31 6.47 -10.50 -0.18
N ASP A 32 7.66 -10.87 -0.64
CA ASP A 32 8.88 -10.84 0.18
C ASP A 32 9.09 -9.46 0.86
N GLU A 33 9.69 -9.46 2.06
CA GLU A 33 10.04 -8.27 2.85
C GLU A 33 10.88 -7.26 2.06
N SER A 34 11.72 -7.75 1.14
CA SER A 34 12.59 -6.92 0.31
C SER A 34 11.82 -6.09 -0.73
N THR A 35 10.55 -6.43 -1.00
CA THR A 35 9.73 -5.75 -2.01
C THR A 35 8.84 -4.68 -1.38
N ILE A 36 9.18 -3.42 -1.62
CA ILE A 36 8.39 -2.27 -1.18
C ILE A 36 7.15 -2.14 -2.06
N THR A 37 6.02 -2.63 -1.55
CA THR A 37 4.72 -2.52 -2.22
C THR A 37 3.65 -1.99 -1.28
N CYS A 38 2.69 -1.29 -1.86
CA CYS A 38 1.56 -0.74 -1.15
C CYS A 38 0.69 -1.80 -0.45
N TYR A 39 0.70 -3.05 -0.92
CA TYR A 39 -0.01 -4.15 -0.29
C TYR A 39 0.52 -4.43 1.12
N ASN A 40 1.84 -4.41 1.30
CA ASN A 40 2.51 -4.67 2.57
C ASN A 40 2.38 -3.51 3.58
N CYS A 41 1.94 -2.34 3.12
CA CYS A 41 1.64 -1.21 4.00
C CYS A 41 0.19 -1.26 4.56
N ARG A 42 -0.72 -2.04 3.94
CA ARG A 42 -2.14 -2.24 4.31
C ARG A 42 -3.04 -0.99 4.50
N TYR A 43 -2.50 0.23 4.49
CA TYR A 43 -3.23 1.50 4.55
C TYR A 43 -3.87 1.92 3.23
N ARG A 44 -3.64 1.19 2.14
CA ARG A 44 -4.22 1.51 0.82
C ARG A 44 -5.41 0.61 0.53
N ARG A 45 -6.46 1.21 -0.03
CA ARG A 45 -7.73 0.55 -0.34
C ARG A 45 -8.02 0.59 -1.84
N TRP A 46 -8.67 -0.45 -2.34
CA TRP A 46 -9.25 -0.47 -3.67
C TRP A 46 -10.59 0.27 -3.66
N LEU A 47 -10.66 1.36 -4.41
CA LEU A 47 -11.89 2.08 -4.72
C LEU A 47 -12.32 1.74 -6.15
N GLN A 48 -13.58 1.99 -6.49
CA GLN A 48 -14.11 1.79 -7.84
C GLN A 48 -13.30 2.54 -8.92
N LYS A 49 -12.65 3.66 -8.54
CA LYS A 49 -11.85 4.52 -9.44
C LYS A 49 -10.37 4.14 -9.49
N GLY A 50 -9.91 3.21 -8.64
CA GLY A 50 -8.51 2.83 -8.55
C GLY A 50 -8.05 2.64 -7.11
N PHE A 51 -6.80 2.96 -6.86
CA PHE A 51 -6.15 2.64 -5.60
C PHE A 51 -5.77 3.91 -4.86
N GLU A 52 -6.19 4.02 -3.60
CA GLU A 52 -6.01 5.23 -2.80
C GLU A 52 -5.36 4.91 -1.44
N CYS A 53 -4.50 5.81 -0.97
CA CYS A 53 -3.87 5.71 0.34
C CYS A 53 -4.74 6.37 1.41
N MET A 54 -5.25 5.58 2.35
CA MET A 54 -6.12 6.04 3.41
C MET A 54 -5.36 6.48 4.67
N LYS A 55 -4.03 6.42 4.69
CA LYS A 55 -3.24 6.78 5.87
C LYS A 55 -3.49 8.23 6.33
N ASN A 56 -3.75 9.14 5.39
CA ASN A 56 -4.12 10.53 5.73
C ASN A 56 -5.60 10.71 6.08
N GLN A 57 -6.46 9.74 5.78
CA GLN A 57 -7.89 9.76 6.10
C GLN A 57 -8.20 9.16 7.48
N LEU A 58 -7.27 8.39 8.05
CA LEU A 58 -7.37 7.88 9.42
C LEU A 58 -7.10 8.94 10.49
N LYS A 59 -6.54 10.10 10.12
CA LYS A 59 -6.30 11.22 11.04
C LYS A 59 -7.60 11.89 11.53
N ASP A 60 -8.70 11.67 10.80
CA ASP A 60 -10.01 12.25 11.11
C ASP A 60 -10.91 11.33 11.96
N ILE A 61 -10.45 10.11 12.31
CA ILE A 61 -11.24 9.10 13.04
C ILE A 61 -10.75 8.88 14.49
N GLY A 62 -10.07 9.87 15.07
CA GLY A 62 -9.78 9.95 16.50
C GLY A 62 -8.59 9.11 16.97
N GLU A 63 -7.68 9.78 17.68
CA GLU A 63 -6.82 9.17 18.71
C GLU A 63 -7.67 8.61 19.86
#